data_AF-A0A1V3WTL9-F1
#
_entry.id   AF-A0A1V3WTL9-F1
#
_cell.length_a   1.000
_cell.length_b   1.000
_cell.length_c   1.000
_cell.angle_alpha   90.00
_cell.angle_beta   90.00
_cell.angle_gamma   90.00
#
_symmetry.space_group_name_H-M   'P 1'
#
loop_
_entity.id
_entity.type
_entity.pdbx_description
1 polymer ?
#
loop_
_entity_poly.entity_id
_entity_poly.type
_entity_poly.pdbx_seq_one_letter_code
_entity_poly.pdbx_strand_id
1 'polypeptide(L)'
;MILPRQVGQVLRGEEPGPMQLTAPDPVVATTALRDVDAAAAGAVIDLLREIDVLLQNLSATPVPELRTGGLGVREIKRLAKATGIDEPRLGLILEVVAAAGLIAGGMPEPLPSHGEGPYWAPTPAADRFADMSPAERWHLLARTWLDLPGRPALLGSRGPDGKPYAALSDSLFSTAAPLDRRLLLGMLAELAAGAGVDAATASAALIWRRPRWAGDCSRGRSRIC
;
A
#
# COMPACT_ATOMS: atom_id res chain seq x y z
N MET A 1 -42.34 8.84 -2.53
CA MET A 1 -42.26 7.67 -1.64
C MET A 1 -40.78 7.42 -1.36
N ILE A 2 -40.32 7.58 -0.13
CA ILE A 2 -38.90 7.38 0.23
C ILE A 2 -38.71 5.87 0.43
N LEU A 3 -37.91 5.25 -0.44
CA LEU A 3 -37.58 3.83 -0.33
C LEU A 3 -36.50 3.65 0.75
N PRO A 4 -36.66 2.70 1.70
CA PRO A 4 -35.61 2.40 2.68
C PRO A 4 -34.28 2.07 2.00
N ARG A 5 -33.18 2.57 2.55
CA ARG A 5 -31.84 2.53 1.92
C ARG A 5 -31.44 1.13 1.48
N GLN A 6 -31.69 0.13 2.32
CA GLN A 6 -31.35 -1.28 2.09
C GLN A 6 -32.09 -1.83 0.86
N VAL A 7 -33.37 -1.49 0.70
CA VAL A 7 -34.16 -1.89 -0.48
C VAL A 7 -33.60 -1.20 -1.72
N GLY A 8 -33.21 0.07 -1.61
CA GLY A 8 -32.51 0.77 -2.71
C GLY A 8 -31.17 0.15 -3.08
N GLN A 9 -30.41 -0.39 -2.11
CA GLN A 9 -29.15 -1.10 -2.36
C GLN A 9 -29.40 -2.40 -3.13
N VAL A 10 -30.32 -3.24 -2.65
CA VAL A 10 -30.68 -4.51 -3.30
C VAL A 10 -31.20 -4.29 -4.72
N LEU A 11 -32.04 -3.28 -4.94
CA LEU A 11 -32.53 -2.94 -6.29
C LEU A 11 -31.43 -2.46 -7.24
N ARG A 12 -30.28 -1.98 -6.74
CA ARG A 12 -29.09 -1.64 -7.53
C ARG A 12 -28.08 -2.78 -7.64
N GLY A 13 -28.41 -3.97 -7.14
CA GLY A 13 -27.49 -5.11 -7.07
C GLY A 13 -26.35 -4.91 -6.07
N GLU A 14 -26.47 -3.99 -5.12
CA GLU A 14 -25.51 -3.78 -4.04
C GLU A 14 -25.83 -4.70 -2.86
N GLU A 15 -24.79 -5.17 -2.16
CA GLU A 15 -25.02 -5.80 -0.87
C GLU A 15 -25.62 -4.80 0.13
N PRO A 16 -26.77 -5.13 0.73
CA PRO A 16 -27.31 -4.35 1.83
C PRO A 16 -26.33 -4.40 3.01
N GLY A 17 -26.24 -3.28 3.75
CA GLY A 17 -25.37 -3.22 4.92
C GLY A 17 -25.67 -4.31 5.96
N PRO A 18 -24.73 -4.57 6.90
CA PRO A 18 -24.83 -5.67 7.84
C PRO A 18 -26.13 -5.59 8.65
N MET A 19 -26.87 -6.69 8.67
CA MET A 19 -28.17 -6.81 9.36
C MET A 19 -28.05 -7.49 10.73
N GLN A 20 -26.88 -8.06 11.04
CA GLN A 20 -26.62 -8.74 12.30
C GLN A 20 -26.31 -7.72 13.40
N LEU A 21 -26.94 -7.88 14.57
CA LEU A 21 -26.72 -7.02 15.74
C LEU A 21 -25.47 -7.41 16.53
N THR A 22 -24.92 -8.59 16.28
CA THR A 22 -23.69 -9.08 16.91
C THR A 22 -22.50 -8.82 15.99
N ALA A 23 -21.39 -8.35 16.55
CA ALA A 23 -20.16 -8.17 15.80
C ALA A 23 -19.65 -9.54 15.28
N PRO A 24 -19.27 -9.66 14.00
CA PRO A 24 -18.61 -10.87 13.52
C PRO A 24 -17.24 -10.97 14.19
N ASP A 25 -16.88 -12.18 14.63
CA ASP A 25 -15.53 -12.47 15.13
C ASP A 25 -14.57 -12.56 13.93
N PRO A 26 -13.57 -11.67 13.83
CA PRO A 26 -12.64 -11.71 12.71
C PRO A 26 -11.55 -12.78 12.86
N VAL A 27 -11.45 -13.46 14.01
CA VAL A 27 -10.35 -14.39 14.29
C VAL A 27 -10.56 -15.72 13.57
N VAL A 28 -9.61 -16.10 12.72
CA VAL A 28 -9.63 -17.36 11.96
C VAL A 28 -8.50 -18.33 12.37
N ALA A 29 -7.49 -17.83 13.07
CA ALA A 29 -6.35 -18.62 13.53
C ALA A 29 -5.76 -18.09 14.83
N THR A 30 -4.93 -18.89 15.48
CA THR A 30 -4.11 -18.46 16.64
C THR A 30 -2.67 -18.93 16.46
N THR A 31 -1.73 -18.06 16.82
CA THR A 31 -0.30 -18.30 16.68
C THR A 31 0.42 -17.88 17.96
N ALA A 32 1.45 -18.62 18.37
CA ALA A 32 2.23 -18.25 19.55
C ALA A 32 2.99 -16.94 19.31
N LEU A 33 3.00 -16.06 20.33
CA LEU A 33 3.60 -14.72 20.20
C LEU A 33 5.06 -14.75 19.79
N ARG A 34 5.84 -15.69 20.33
CA ARG A 34 7.24 -15.86 19.95
C ARG A 34 7.43 -16.10 18.44
N ASP A 35 6.49 -16.82 17.82
CA ASP A 35 6.56 -17.19 16.40
C ASP A 35 6.13 -15.98 15.55
N VAL A 36 5.15 -15.20 16.03
CA VAL A 36 4.75 -13.92 15.44
C VAL A 36 5.92 -12.92 15.46
N ASP A 37 6.58 -12.76 16.60
CA ASP A 37 7.71 -11.83 16.77
C ASP A 37 8.89 -12.23 15.87
N ALA A 38 9.22 -13.52 15.83
CA ALA A 38 10.28 -14.04 14.96
C ALA A 38 9.98 -13.81 13.47
N ALA A 39 8.75 -14.09 13.04
CA ALA A 39 8.31 -13.86 11.66
C ALA A 39 8.31 -12.37 11.29
N ALA A 40 7.85 -11.51 12.20
CA ALA A 40 7.84 -10.05 11.99
C ALA A 40 9.27 -9.51 11.85
N ALA A 41 10.20 -9.93 12.71
CA ALA A 41 11.60 -9.55 12.61
C ALA A 41 12.22 -9.98 11.27
N GLY A 42 11.96 -11.22 10.83
CA GLY A 42 12.41 -11.71 9.52
C GLY A 42 11.87 -10.88 8.36
N ALA A 43 10.57 -10.57 8.38
CA ALA A 43 9.92 -9.75 7.34
C ALA A 43 10.49 -8.32 7.26
N VAL A 44 10.84 -7.72 8.41
CA VAL A 44 11.48 -6.39 8.44
C VAL A 44 12.90 -6.47 7.85
N ILE A 45 13.69 -7.49 8.20
CA ILE A 45 15.04 -7.68 7.65
C ILE A 45 14.98 -7.84 6.12
N ASP A 46 14.05 -8.65 5.62
CA ASP A 46 13.86 -8.84 4.18
C ASP A 46 13.45 -7.55 3.48
N LEU A 47 12.51 -6.78 4.05
CA LEU A 47 12.10 -5.49 3.52
C LEU A 47 13.25 -4.50 3.42
N LEU A 48 14.09 -4.41 4.46
CA LEU A 48 15.24 -3.49 4.45
C LEU A 48 16.25 -3.88 3.36
N ARG A 49 16.52 -5.18 3.19
CA ARG A 49 17.37 -5.69 2.11
C ARG A 49 16.82 -5.36 0.73
N GLU A 50 15.52 -5.54 0.51
CA GLU A 50 14.86 -5.22 -0.77
C GLU A 50 14.94 -3.73 -1.10
N ILE A 51 14.78 -2.86 -0.09
CA ILE A 51 14.95 -1.41 -0.26
C ILE A 51 16.39 -1.08 -0.63
N ASP A 52 17.39 -1.71 0.01
CA ASP A 52 18.80 -1.49 -0.32
C ASP A 52 19.09 -1.90 -1.78
N VAL A 53 18.60 -3.06 -2.21
CA VAL A 53 18.72 -3.53 -3.60
C VAL A 53 18.04 -2.56 -4.59
N LEU A 54 16.85 -2.08 -4.25
CA LEU A 54 16.12 -1.11 -5.08
C LEU A 54 16.89 0.20 -5.21
N LEU A 55 17.36 0.77 -4.10
CA LEU A 55 18.10 2.04 -4.09
C LEU A 55 19.40 1.90 -4.89
N GLN A 56 20.17 0.83 -4.69
CA GLN A 56 21.36 0.54 -5.48
C GLN A 56 21.06 0.41 -6.98
N ASN A 57 19.97 -0.26 -7.34
CA ASN A 57 19.57 -0.39 -8.74
C ASN A 57 19.21 0.96 -9.36
N LEU A 58 18.45 1.81 -8.64
CA LEU A 58 18.08 3.14 -9.10
C LEU A 58 19.27 4.10 -9.16
N SER A 59 20.26 3.97 -8.27
CA SER A 59 21.53 4.71 -8.36
C SER A 59 22.29 4.37 -9.64
N ALA A 60 22.34 3.09 -10.01
CA ALA A 60 23.06 2.63 -11.20
C ALA A 60 22.29 2.87 -12.50
N THR A 61 20.96 2.76 -12.47
CA THR A 61 20.09 2.88 -13.64
C THR A 61 18.81 3.65 -13.27
N PRO A 62 18.86 4.99 -13.24
CA PRO A 62 17.69 5.83 -13.01
C PRO A 62 16.58 5.51 -14.01
N VAL A 63 15.32 5.59 -13.55
CA VAL A 63 14.17 5.16 -14.35
C VAL A 63 13.38 6.37 -14.83
N PRO A 64 13.10 6.50 -16.13
CA PRO A 64 12.38 7.66 -16.66
C PRO A 64 10.98 7.76 -16.08
N GLU A 65 10.60 8.96 -15.69
CA GLU A 65 9.25 9.28 -15.23
C GLU A 65 8.30 9.45 -16.42
N LEU A 66 7.04 9.01 -16.26
CA LEU A 66 6.01 9.26 -17.26
C LEU A 66 5.67 10.74 -17.34
N ARG A 67 5.27 11.22 -18.53
CA ARG A 67 4.76 12.60 -18.70
C ARG A 67 3.57 12.94 -17.80
N THR A 68 2.80 11.93 -17.41
CA THR A 68 1.63 12.07 -16.52
C THR A 68 1.98 11.89 -15.04
N GLY A 69 3.27 11.82 -14.71
CA GLY A 69 3.77 11.47 -13.38
C GLY A 69 3.88 9.97 -13.17
N GLY A 70 4.86 9.58 -12.36
CA GLY A 70 5.06 8.21 -11.88
C GLY A 70 5.77 7.25 -12.85
N LEU A 71 5.60 5.95 -12.63
CA LEU A 71 6.32 4.87 -13.29
C LEU A 71 5.42 4.04 -14.20
N GLY A 72 5.88 3.82 -15.43
CA GLY A 72 5.20 2.96 -16.39
C GLY A 72 5.27 1.48 -16.01
N VAL A 73 4.23 0.72 -16.37
CA VAL A 73 4.15 -0.74 -16.12
C VAL A 73 5.36 -1.50 -16.67
N ARG A 74 5.89 -1.07 -17.83
CA ARG A 74 7.10 -1.68 -18.42
C ARG A 74 8.33 -1.50 -17.53
N GLU A 75 8.46 -0.32 -16.92
CA GLU A 75 9.59 0.00 -16.07
C GLU A 75 9.50 -0.72 -14.72
N ILE A 76 8.28 -0.85 -14.16
CA ILE A 76 8.02 -1.69 -12.97
C ILE A 76 8.43 -3.13 -13.25
N LYS A 77 8.04 -3.70 -14.40
CA LYS A 77 8.43 -5.06 -14.79
C LYS A 77 9.93 -5.23 -14.94
N ARG A 78 10.61 -4.24 -15.50
CA ARG A 78 12.07 -4.24 -15.63
C ARG A 78 12.75 -4.18 -14.27
N LEU A 79 12.29 -3.30 -13.38
CA LEU A 79 12.78 -3.18 -12.00
C LEU A 79 12.53 -4.45 -11.20
N ALA A 80 11.34 -5.04 -11.29
CA ALA A 80 11.00 -6.31 -10.64
C ALA A 80 11.97 -7.41 -11.06
N LYS A 81 12.24 -7.52 -12.37
CA LYS A 81 13.23 -8.48 -12.89
C LYS A 81 14.65 -8.21 -12.41
N ALA A 82 15.06 -6.94 -12.33
CA ALA A 82 16.41 -6.55 -11.94
C ALA A 82 16.67 -6.72 -10.44
N THR A 83 15.66 -6.46 -9.60
CA THR A 83 15.74 -6.53 -8.15
C THR A 83 15.34 -7.90 -7.58
N GLY A 84 14.60 -8.71 -8.36
CA GLY A 84 14.05 -9.99 -7.90
C GLY A 84 12.79 -9.84 -7.02
N ILE A 85 12.24 -8.63 -6.90
CA ILE A 85 11.06 -8.34 -6.08
C ILE A 85 9.80 -8.50 -6.94
N ASP A 86 8.75 -9.10 -6.39
CA ASP A 86 7.46 -9.23 -7.09
C ASP A 86 6.82 -7.85 -7.37
N GLU A 87 6.06 -7.74 -8.47
CA GLU A 87 5.51 -6.45 -8.92
C GLU A 87 4.62 -5.74 -7.87
N PRO A 88 3.67 -6.42 -7.18
CA PRO A 88 2.86 -5.79 -6.14
C PRO A 88 3.69 -5.27 -4.96
N ARG A 89 4.64 -6.07 -4.47
CA ARG A 89 5.54 -5.70 -3.37
C ARG A 89 6.46 -4.56 -3.76
N LEU A 90 7.04 -4.60 -4.96
CA LEU A 90 7.86 -3.52 -5.49
C LEU A 90 7.07 -2.22 -5.58
N GLY A 91 5.82 -2.28 -6.03
CA GLY A 91 4.91 -1.14 -6.07
C GLY A 91 4.69 -0.50 -4.70
N LEU A 92 4.43 -1.32 -3.67
CA LEU A 92 4.34 -0.85 -2.28
C LEU A 92 5.65 -0.21 -1.81
N ILE A 93 6.78 -0.86 -2.06
CA ILE A 93 8.10 -0.36 -1.66
C ILE A 93 8.35 1.01 -2.30
N LEU A 94 8.17 1.14 -3.62
CA LEU A 94 8.35 2.40 -4.36
C LEU A 94 7.56 3.55 -3.73
N GLU A 95 6.27 3.33 -3.46
CA GLU A 95 5.39 4.33 -2.84
C GLU A 95 5.89 4.76 -1.46
N VAL A 96 6.31 3.80 -0.63
CA VAL A 96 6.82 4.10 0.73
C VAL A 96 8.16 4.84 0.65
N VAL A 97 9.10 4.40 -0.19
CA VAL A 97 10.42 5.06 -0.27
C VAL A 97 10.34 6.44 -0.91
N ALA A 98 9.42 6.66 -1.86
CA ALA A 98 9.15 7.99 -2.40
C ALA A 98 8.52 8.91 -1.35
N ALA A 99 7.53 8.43 -0.60
CA ALA A 99 6.90 9.20 0.48
C ALA A 99 7.86 9.48 1.64
N ALA A 100 8.86 8.61 1.86
CA ALA A 100 9.95 8.84 2.81
C ALA A 100 11.02 9.80 2.26
N GLY A 101 10.90 10.24 1.01
CA GLY A 101 11.84 11.13 0.34
C GLY A 101 13.17 10.47 -0.02
N LEU A 102 13.27 9.14 0.02
CA LEU A 102 14.49 8.40 -0.33
C LEU A 102 14.73 8.38 -1.84
N ILE A 103 13.65 8.46 -2.63
CA ILE A 103 13.71 8.65 -4.08
C ILE A 103 12.88 9.87 -4.49
N ALA A 104 13.25 10.52 -5.59
CA ALA A 104 12.50 11.63 -6.16
C ALA A 104 12.59 11.62 -7.70
N GLY A 105 11.56 12.16 -8.35
CA GLY A 105 11.58 12.49 -9.77
C GLY A 105 12.34 13.80 -9.99
N GLY A 106 13.30 13.80 -10.90
CA GLY A 106 14.11 14.98 -11.19
C GLY A 106 15.20 14.71 -12.22
N MET A 107 16.15 15.63 -12.35
CA MET A 107 17.34 15.42 -13.18
C MET A 107 18.47 14.92 -12.28
N PRO A 108 18.76 13.60 -12.24
CA PRO A 108 19.85 13.10 -11.40
C PRO A 108 21.20 13.55 -11.95
N GLU A 109 22.18 13.65 -11.06
CA GLU A 109 23.57 13.93 -11.39
C GLU A 109 24.43 12.69 -11.08
N PRO A 110 25.16 12.11 -12.06
CA PRO A 110 25.23 12.52 -13.47
C PRO A 110 23.98 12.19 -14.28
N LEU A 111 23.73 12.96 -15.34
CA LEU A 111 22.61 12.73 -16.25
C LEU A 111 22.74 11.37 -16.96
N PRO A 112 21.66 10.58 -17.05
CA PRO A 112 21.66 9.34 -17.83
C PRO A 112 21.97 9.61 -19.30
N SER A 113 22.68 8.69 -19.94
CA SER A 113 23.09 8.83 -21.35
C SER A 113 21.93 8.84 -22.37
N HIS A 114 20.69 8.59 -21.93
CA HIS A 114 19.53 8.43 -22.80
C HIS A 114 18.27 9.11 -22.24
N GLY A 115 17.88 10.23 -22.87
CA GLY A 115 16.60 10.93 -22.66
C GLY A 115 16.74 12.33 -22.07
N GLU A 116 15.68 13.14 -22.19
CA GLU A 116 15.60 14.53 -21.70
C GLU A 116 14.60 14.70 -20.54
N GLY A 117 14.02 13.59 -20.06
CA GLY A 117 12.94 13.62 -19.06
C GLY A 117 13.45 13.57 -17.62
N PRO A 118 12.61 13.90 -16.64
CA PRO A 118 12.91 13.58 -15.24
C PRO A 118 13.00 12.06 -15.06
N TYR A 119 13.89 11.63 -14.17
CA TYR A 119 14.09 10.25 -13.76
C TYR A 119 13.83 10.11 -12.26
N TRP A 120 13.29 8.96 -11.88
CA TRP A 120 13.28 8.51 -10.50
C TRP A 120 14.67 8.01 -10.12
N ALA A 121 15.27 8.66 -9.12
CA ALA A 121 16.59 8.33 -8.60
C ALA A 121 16.64 8.53 -7.08
N PRO A 122 17.62 7.92 -6.38
CA PRO A 122 17.82 8.15 -4.95
C PRO A 122 18.21 9.60 -4.65
N THR A 123 17.80 10.06 -3.48
CA THR A 123 18.15 11.40 -2.96
C THR A 123 19.25 11.28 -1.90
N PRO A 124 19.86 12.40 -1.45
CA PRO A 124 20.76 12.38 -0.29
C PRO A 124 20.13 11.86 1.01
N ALA A 125 18.80 11.72 1.08
CA ALA A 125 18.15 11.06 2.20
C ALA A 125 18.35 9.54 2.20
N ALA A 126 18.60 8.93 1.04
CA ALA A 126 18.92 7.51 0.92
C ALA A 126 20.24 7.16 1.63
N ASP A 127 21.27 7.99 1.49
CA ASP A 127 22.56 7.79 2.17
C ASP A 127 22.38 7.87 3.69
N ARG A 128 21.69 8.90 4.19
CA ARG A 128 21.38 9.02 5.63
C ARG A 128 20.56 7.85 6.14
N PHE A 129 19.65 7.33 5.33
CA PHE A 129 18.87 6.16 5.69
C PHE A 129 19.71 4.89 5.75
N ALA A 130 20.72 4.73 4.90
CA ALA A 130 21.66 3.61 4.95
C ALA A 130 22.53 3.63 6.22
N ASP A 131 22.86 4.82 6.73
CA ASP A 131 23.65 5.01 7.95
C ASP A 131 22.85 4.78 9.25
N MET A 132 21.51 4.72 9.18
CA MET A 132 20.64 4.48 10.34
C MET A 132 20.70 3.03 10.82
N SER A 133 20.44 2.83 12.11
CA SER A 133 20.25 1.48 12.65
C SER A 133 19.01 0.81 12.04
N PRO A 134 18.94 -0.54 11.99
CA PRO A 134 17.77 -1.25 11.46
C PRO A 134 16.44 -0.85 12.13
N ALA A 135 16.48 -0.55 13.44
CA ALA A 135 15.31 -0.12 14.19
C ALA A 135 14.80 1.27 13.75
N GLU A 136 15.71 2.21 13.52
CA GLU A 136 15.37 3.56 13.01
C GLU A 136 14.84 3.50 11.58
N ARG A 137 15.49 2.71 10.72
CA ARG A 137 15.04 2.47 9.34
C ARG A 137 13.63 1.90 9.32
N TRP A 138 13.36 0.88 10.14
CA TRP A 138 12.03 0.30 10.28
C TRP A 138 11.01 1.31 10.77
N HIS A 139 11.33 2.07 11.83
CA HIS A 139 10.43 3.07 12.39
C HIS A 139 10.03 4.13 11.36
N LEU A 140 10.99 4.63 10.57
CA LEU A 140 10.74 5.57 9.50
C LEU A 140 9.76 4.99 8.48
N LEU A 141 10.05 3.81 7.94
CA LEU A 141 9.22 3.17 6.92
C LEU A 141 7.81 2.87 7.42
N ALA A 142 7.67 2.35 8.64
CA ALA A 142 6.39 2.01 9.23
C ALA A 142 5.51 3.26 9.42
N ARG A 143 6.10 4.36 9.89
CA ARG A 143 5.39 5.65 10.03
C ARG A 143 5.01 6.23 8.69
N THR A 144 5.93 6.25 7.73
CA THR A 144 5.65 6.72 6.37
C THR A 144 4.52 5.92 5.74
N TRP A 145 4.51 4.60 5.88
CA TRP A 145 3.43 3.75 5.37
C TRP A 145 2.08 4.04 6.04
N LEU A 146 2.07 4.28 7.36
CA LEU A 146 0.84 4.62 8.09
C LEU A 146 0.22 5.95 7.63
N ASP A 147 1.07 6.89 7.22
CA ASP A 147 0.69 8.23 6.73
C ASP A 147 0.57 8.32 5.21
N LEU A 148 0.90 7.25 4.48
CA LEU A 148 0.95 7.23 3.02
C LEU A 148 -0.45 7.52 2.43
N PRO A 149 -0.64 8.60 1.66
CA PRO A 149 -1.92 8.88 1.02
C PRO A 149 -2.20 7.98 -0.20
N GLY A 150 -1.17 7.33 -0.74
CA GLY A 150 -1.33 6.37 -1.84
C GLY A 150 -2.02 5.07 -1.42
N ARG A 151 -2.60 4.36 -2.38
CA ARG A 151 -3.21 3.02 -2.23
C ARG A 151 -2.49 1.97 -3.08
N PRO A 152 -1.29 1.51 -2.67
CA PRO A 152 -0.45 0.65 -3.50
C PRO A 152 -1.11 -0.69 -3.88
N ALA A 153 -2.08 -1.16 -3.10
CA ALA A 153 -2.85 -2.38 -3.40
C ALA A 153 -3.66 -2.31 -4.72
N LEU A 154 -3.90 -1.10 -5.24
CA LEU A 154 -4.58 -0.90 -6.53
C LEU A 154 -3.65 -1.02 -7.74
N LEU A 155 -2.34 -1.12 -7.52
CA LEU A 155 -1.38 -1.31 -8.60
C LEU A 155 -1.69 -2.58 -9.40
N GLY A 156 -1.66 -2.46 -10.73
CA GLY A 156 -2.03 -3.55 -11.64
C GLY A 156 -3.54 -3.68 -11.89
N SER A 157 -4.39 -3.01 -11.11
CA SER A 157 -5.82 -2.88 -11.40
C SER A 157 -6.12 -1.69 -12.31
N ARG A 158 -7.37 -1.59 -12.79
CA ARG A 158 -7.83 -0.50 -13.66
C ARG A 158 -8.80 0.41 -12.91
N GLY A 159 -8.64 1.72 -13.11
CA GLY A 159 -9.56 2.73 -12.61
C GLY A 159 -10.90 2.76 -13.35
N PRO A 160 -11.85 3.58 -12.88
CA PRO A 160 -13.17 3.75 -13.51
C PRO A 160 -13.13 4.26 -14.96
N ASP A 161 -12.04 4.94 -15.33
CA ASP A 161 -11.75 5.42 -16.68
C ASP A 161 -11.08 4.35 -17.57
N GLY A 162 -10.91 3.13 -17.05
CA GLY A 162 -10.28 2.00 -17.73
C GLY A 162 -8.75 2.06 -17.79
N LYS A 163 -8.13 3.11 -17.23
CA LYS A 163 -6.67 3.26 -17.22
C LYS A 163 -6.06 2.46 -16.07
N PRO A 164 -4.89 1.83 -16.27
CA PRO A 164 -4.20 1.15 -15.18
C PRO A 164 -3.69 2.16 -14.15
N TYR A 165 -3.73 1.80 -12.87
CA TYR A 165 -3.06 2.58 -11.83
C TYR A 165 -1.54 2.43 -11.97
N ALA A 166 -0.85 3.56 -12.10
CA ALA A 166 0.61 3.62 -12.18
C ALA A 166 1.22 3.90 -10.80
N ALA A 167 2.37 3.29 -10.50
CA ALA A 167 3.11 3.59 -9.28
C ALA A 167 3.65 5.02 -9.34
N LEU A 168 3.77 5.66 -8.18
CA LEU A 168 4.23 7.03 -7.97
C LEU A 168 3.38 8.07 -8.70
N SER A 169 2.10 7.76 -8.97
CA SER A 169 1.18 8.66 -9.66
C SER A 169 0.03 9.11 -8.74
N ASP A 170 -0.49 10.30 -9.01
CA ASP A 170 -1.63 10.87 -8.27
C ASP A 170 -2.90 10.01 -8.36
N SER A 171 -2.99 9.09 -9.33
CA SER A 171 -4.13 8.18 -9.47
C SER A 171 -4.33 7.28 -8.25
N LEU A 172 -3.27 7.03 -7.48
CA LEU A 172 -3.31 6.23 -6.25
C LEU A 172 -3.71 7.04 -5.02
N PHE A 173 -3.67 8.37 -5.12
CA PHE A 173 -3.89 9.27 -3.98
C PHE A 173 -5.30 9.14 -3.43
N SER A 174 -5.39 9.06 -2.10
CA SER A 174 -6.63 9.09 -1.34
C SER A 174 -6.37 9.67 0.04
N THR A 175 -7.07 10.74 0.38
CA THR A 175 -7.04 11.32 1.73
C THR A 175 -7.58 10.38 2.81
N ALA A 176 -8.35 9.37 2.41
CA ALA A 176 -8.88 8.38 3.33
C ALA A 176 -7.87 7.28 3.70
N ALA A 177 -6.90 6.97 2.82
CA ALA A 177 -6.04 5.80 2.98
C ALA A 177 -5.28 5.75 4.33
N PRO A 178 -4.75 6.87 4.88
CA PRO A 178 -4.13 6.86 6.21
C PRO A 178 -5.13 6.58 7.35
N LEU A 179 -6.39 7.02 7.21
CA LEU A 179 -7.44 6.75 8.19
C LEU A 179 -7.85 5.27 8.14
N ASP A 180 -8.00 4.73 6.93
CA ASP A 180 -8.40 3.34 6.70
C ASP A 180 -7.38 2.35 7.30
N ARG A 181 -6.08 2.60 7.10
CA ARG A 181 -5.01 1.80 7.74
C ARG A 181 -5.10 1.83 9.26
N ARG A 182 -5.28 3.01 9.85
CA ARG A 182 -5.42 3.15 11.32
C ARG A 182 -6.66 2.45 11.86
N LEU A 183 -7.76 2.47 11.10
CA LEU A 183 -9.00 1.80 11.47
C LEU A 183 -8.81 0.27 11.48
N LEU A 184 -8.15 -0.27 10.46
CA LEU A 184 -7.78 -1.69 10.40
C LEU A 184 -6.85 -2.06 11.56
N LEU A 185 -5.74 -1.32 11.74
CA LEU A 185 -4.78 -1.61 12.81
C LEU A 185 -5.38 -1.45 14.21
N GLY A 186 -6.26 -0.47 14.40
CA GLY A 186 -6.99 -0.29 15.66
C GLY A 186 -7.91 -1.46 15.96
N MET A 187 -8.63 -1.97 14.97
CA MET A 187 -9.44 -3.19 15.12
C MET A 187 -8.56 -4.40 15.46
N LEU A 188 -7.43 -4.59 14.77
CA LEU A 188 -6.51 -5.69 15.05
C LEU A 188 -5.88 -5.59 16.45
N ALA A 189 -5.61 -4.38 16.94
CA ALA A 189 -5.03 -4.14 18.25
C ALA A 189 -6.00 -4.44 19.42
N GLU A 190 -7.30 -4.54 19.17
CA GLU A 190 -8.30 -4.94 20.16
C GLU A 190 -8.42 -6.47 20.31
N LEU A 191 -7.81 -7.24 19.42
CA LEU A 191 -7.89 -8.70 19.44
C LEU A 191 -6.93 -9.30 20.49
N ALA A 192 -7.24 -10.52 20.91
CA ALA A 192 -6.35 -11.27 21.78
C ALA A 192 -4.98 -11.45 21.13
N ALA A 193 -3.92 -11.37 21.94
CA ALA A 193 -2.56 -11.52 21.46
C ALA A 193 -2.38 -12.88 20.76
N GLY A 194 -1.84 -12.88 19.55
CA GLY A 194 -1.67 -14.08 18.72
C GLY A 194 -2.88 -14.42 17.85
N ALA A 195 -3.95 -13.65 17.87
CA ALA A 195 -5.08 -13.81 16.96
C ALA A 195 -4.68 -13.50 15.50
N GLY A 196 -5.02 -14.42 14.59
CA GLY A 196 -4.86 -14.28 13.15
C GLY A 196 -6.18 -13.95 12.48
N VAL A 197 -6.15 -13.03 11.52
CA VAL A 197 -7.30 -12.52 10.78
C VAL A 197 -7.00 -12.57 9.29
N ASP A 198 -7.98 -12.92 8.46
CA ASP A 198 -7.86 -12.83 7.01
C ASP A 198 -8.54 -11.56 6.44
N ALA A 199 -8.30 -11.26 5.16
CA ALA A 199 -8.84 -10.05 4.54
C ALA A 199 -10.38 -10.02 4.52
N ALA A 200 -11.03 -11.17 4.34
CA ALA A 200 -12.49 -11.27 4.24
C ALA A 200 -13.16 -10.99 5.58
N THR A 201 -12.67 -11.62 6.65
CA THR A 201 -13.15 -11.47 8.02
C THR A 201 -12.84 -10.09 8.59
N ALA A 202 -11.65 -9.53 8.32
CA ALA A 202 -11.32 -8.14 8.64
C ALA A 202 -12.29 -7.15 7.97
N SER A 203 -12.56 -7.34 6.67
CA SER A 203 -13.47 -6.48 5.91
C SER A 203 -14.89 -6.55 6.49
N ALA A 204 -15.41 -7.76 6.75
CA ALA A 204 -16.72 -7.95 7.36
C ALA A 204 -16.84 -7.25 8.73
N ALA A 205 -15.82 -7.39 9.59
CA ALA A 205 -15.78 -6.72 10.89
C ALA A 205 -15.73 -5.19 10.78
N LEU A 206 -14.95 -4.64 9.84
CA LEU A 206 -14.88 -3.19 9.60
C LEU A 206 -16.18 -2.63 9.04
N ILE A 207 -16.81 -3.34 8.09
CA ILE A 207 -18.13 -2.98 7.54
C ILE A 207 -19.19 -3.00 8.65
N TRP A 208 -19.14 -3.98 9.57
CA TRP A 208 -20.04 -4.04 10.73
C TRP A 208 -19.87 -2.83 11.66
N ARG A 209 -18.62 -2.46 12.02
CA ARG A 209 -18.34 -1.28 12.86
C ARG A 209 -18.74 0.03 12.18
N ARG A 210 -18.79 0.07 10.84
CA ARG A 210 -19.10 1.25 10.03
C ARG A 210 -20.07 0.91 8.90
N PRO A 211 -21.37 0.69 9.19
CA PRO A 211 -22.36 0.20 8.20
C PRO A 211 -22.55 1.09 6.97
N ARG A 212 -22.10 2.35 7.04
CA ARG A 212 -22.11 3.29 5.91
C ARG A 212 -21.12 2.90 4.80
N TRP A 213 -20.13 2.06 5.08
CA TRP A 213 -19.11 1.62 4.10
C TRP A 213 -19.55 0.45 3.21
N ALA A 214 -20.62 -0.26 3.56
CA ALA A 214 -21.09 -1.43 2.81
C ALA A 214 -21.38 -1.14 1.32
N GLY A 215 -21.90 0.05 1.00
CA GLY A 215 -22.20 0.43 -0.39
C GLY A 215 -20.97 0.76 -1.22
N ASP A 216 -19.86 1.15 -0.61
CA ASP A 216 -18.66 1.53 -1.36
C ASP A 216 -17.84 0.29 -1.75
N CYS A 217 -17.89 -0.77 -0.94
CA CYS A 217 -17.16 -2.04 -1.15
C CYS A 217 -17.63 -2.83 -2.36
N SER A 218 -18.95 -2.93 -2.56
CA SER A 218 -19.53 -3.63 -3.72
C SER A 218 -19.25 -2.94 -5.06
N ARG A 219 -18.87 -1.66 -5.03
CA ARG A 219 -18.68 -0.82 -6.21
C ARG A 219 -17.20 -0.59 -6.57
N GLY A 220 -16.26 -1.22 -5.85
CA GLY A 220 -14.82 -0.92 -5.96
C GLY A 220 -14.51 0.56 -5.69
N ARG A 221 -15.43 1.26 -5.02
CA ARG A 221 -15.33 2.68 -4.65
C ARG A 221 -14.94 2.85 -3.19
N SER A 222 -14.74 1.75 -2.49
CA SER A 222 -14.46 1.77 -1.06
C SER A 222 -13.08 2.28 -0.77
N ARG A 223 -13.04 2.86 0.42
CA ARG A 223 -11.87 3.35 1.10
C ARG A 223 -11.11 2.18 1.75
N ILE A 224 -11.74 0.99 1.90
CA ILE A 224 -11.18 -0.19 2.61
C ILE A 224 -11.37 -1.52 1.84
N CYS A 225 -12.10 -1.49 0.72
CA CYS A 225 -12.21 -2.59 -0.24
C CYS A 225 -11.60 -2.12 -1.57
#